data_AF-A0A0C2ZIY1-F1
#
_entry.id   AF-A0A0C2ZIY1-F1
#
_cell.length_a   1.000
_cell.length_b   1.000
_cell.length_c   1.000
_cell.angle_alpha   90.00
_cell.angle_beta   90.00
_cell.angle_gamma   90.00
#
_symmetry.space_group_name_H-M   'P 1'
#
loop_
_entity.id
_entity.type
_entity.pdbx_description
1 polymer ?
#
loop_
_entity_poly.entity_id
_entity_poly.type
_entity_poly.pdbx_seq_one_letter_code
_entity_poly.pdbx_strand_id
1 'polypeptide(L)'
;MSCSTGGCGTHSDMGFDPNNAQAMAIQEKINNHPCYSEGAHQHYARIHVPVAPACNIQCNYCNRKYDCSNESRPGVTSGKLSPQEAVKKVLYVGGDIQQLSVVGIAGPGDALANPQKTFETFKMLQEKAPDLKLCLSTNGLKLPDYIDEIVKYNVDHVTVTINTVDESGEIGSQIYPWIHWEHKKIRGKEGAKILLQRQLEGIKMLAQRGILVKANSVLIPGINDKDLPNVAKKLKTLNVFLHNIMPLLSAPEFGTKFGLEGVKSATDQEVMAAQEACGMDMKLMKHCRQCRADAVGLIGEDRGEEFTNKSFAGLSFDELERRYDIDARAKKHEIIENWRANLAHANERIKIENGSKNQLSTTGKTYLVAVTTGGEGMINTHFGSAKEFLVYEAGDKAIKFVMHRKIESAYCNGAENCNGNNPIEEIKTTLKDCDILLTQKIGDCPMSELSSIGLIADESYANEPIEKSVFEAVKKHFFTTHKEAELG
;
A
#
# COMPACT_ATOMS: atom_id res chain seq x y z
N MET A 1 -52.41 23.87 6.07
CA MET A 1 -51.28 23.22 6.79
C MET A 1 -51.12 21.84 6.19
N SER A 2 -50.04 21.61 5.44
CA SER A 2 -49.71 20.31 4.86
C SER A 2 -48.19 20.24 4.83
N CYS A 3 -47.62 19.62 5.86
CA CYS A 3 -46.18 19.43 6.00
C CYS A 3 -45.69 18.35 5.04
N SER A 4 -44.75 18.72 4.18
CA SER A 4 -43.96 17.84 3.35
C SER A 4 -42.90 17.17 4.22
N THR A 5 -43.00 15.86 4.44
CA THR A 5 -41.92 15.06 5.04
C THR A 5 -40.94 14.66 3.96
N GLY A 6 -39.80 15.36 3.90
CA GLY A 6 -38.64 14.97 3.10
C GLY A 6 -38.00 13.70 3.68
N GLY A 7 -37.89 12.67 2.84
CA GLY A 7 -37.13 11.48 3.12
C GLY A 7 -35.64 11.78 3.10
N CYS A 8 -34.98 11.56 4.24
CA CYS A 8 -33.53 11.56 4.40
C CYS A 8 -32.93 10.39 3.60
N GLY A 9 -32.22 10.69 2.51
CA GLY A 9 -31.41 9.73 1.78
C GLY A 9 -30.16 9.39 2.57
N THR A 10 -29.99 8.12 2.91
CA THR A 10 -28.79 7.57 3.51
C THR A 10 -27.63 7.59 2.51
N HIS A 11 -26.56 8.30 2.83
CA HIS A 11 -25.29 8.25 2.10
C HIS A 11 -24.63 6.88 2.29
N SER A 12 -24.71 6.03 1.26
CA SER A 12 -23.89 4.83 1.09
C SER A 12 -23.12 4.95 -0.23
N ASP A 13 -21.81 4.72 -0.15
CA ASP A 13 -20.82 4.73 -1.22
C ASP A 13 -20.60 6.05 -1.95
N MET A 14 -19.32 6.44 -2.09
CA MET A 14 -18.95 7.36 -3.15
C MET A 14 -19.13 6.64 -4.49
N GLY A 15 -20.36 6.78 -5.00
CA GLY A 15 -20.87 6.63 -6.36
C GLY A 15 -19.94 6.05 -7.41
N PHE A 16 -19.98 4.73 -7.57
CA PHE A 16 -19.82 4.15 -8.90
C PHE A 16 -21.17 4.23 -9.61
N ASP A 17 -21.34 5.25 -10.45
CA ASP A 17 -22.43 5.27 -11.43
C ASP A 17 -21.90 4.63 -12.72
N PRO A 18 -22.35 3.42 -13.11
CA PRO A 18 -21.92 2.77 -14.34
C PRO A 18 -22.29 3.55 -15.60
N ASN A 19 -23.13 4.58 -15.49
CA ASN A 19 -23.49 5.48 -16.59
C ASN A 19 -22.59 6.73 -16.65
N ASN A 20 -21.69 6.92 -15.68
CA ASN A 20 -20.74 8.03 -15.65
C ASN A 20 -19.41 7.61 -16.31
N ALA A 21 -19.17 8.12 -17.52
CA ALA A 21 -17.95 7.82 -18.30
C ALA A 21 -16.65 8.17 -17.55
N GLN A 22 -16.64 9.20 -16.70
CA GLN A 22 -15.48 9.55 -15.90
C GLN A 22 -15.23 8.54 -14.77
N ALA A 23 -16.29 8.04 -14.14
CA ALA A 23 -16.19 6.99 -13.13
C ALA A 23 -15.68 5.68 -13.73
N MET A 24 -16.16 5.32 -14.93
CA MET A 24 -15.67 4.14 -15.67
C MET A 24 -14.19 4.27 -16.05
N ALA A 25 -13.76 5.42 -16.57
CA ALA A 25 -12.37 5.65 -16.94
C ALA A 25 -11.42 5.58 -15.72
N ILE A 26 -11.85 6.10 -14.56
CA ILE A 26 -11.08 5.97 -13.31
C ILE A 26 -11.02 4.50 -12.88
N GLN A 27 -12.14 3.77 -12.95
CA GLN A 27 -12.19 2.36 -12.58
C GLN A 27 -11.22 1.53 -13.42
N GLU A 28 -11.16 1.75 -14.73
CA GLU A 28 -10.23 1.04 -15.64
C GLU A 28 -8.76 1.28 -15.28
N LYS A 29 -8.42 2.51 -14.86
CA LYS A 29 -7.05 2.86 -14.42
C LYS A 29 -6.66 2.15 -13.14
N ILE A 30 -7.58 1.99 -12.19
CA ILE A 30 -7.26 1.44 -10.86
C ILE A 30 -7.51 -0.06 -10.73
N ASN A 31 -8.38 -0.66 -11.56
CA ASN A 31 -8.95 -1.98 -11.28
C ASN A 31 -7.89 -3.07 -11.08
N ASN A 32 -6.84 -3.06 -11.90
CA ASN A 32 -5.73 -4.00 -11.80
C ASN A 32 -4.44 -3.38 -11.24
N HIS A 33 -4.50 -2.17 -10.67
CA HIS A 33 -3.35 -1.53 -10.07
C HIS A 33 -3.21 -1.94 -8.58
N PRO A 34 -2.15 -2.69 -8.19
CA PRO A 34 -2.02 -3.24 -6.83
C PRO A 34 -2.00 -2.20 -5.71
N CYS A 35 -1.47 -1.00 -5.96
CA CYS A 35 -1.43 0.06 -4.95
C CYS A 35 -2.67 0.97 -4.88
N TYR A 36 -3.54 0.98 -5.91
CA TYR A 36 -4.69 1.89 -5.99
C TYR A 36 -6.02 1.19 -5.74
N SER A 37 -6.05 -0.14 -5.87
CA SER A 37 -7.22 -0.98 -5.59
C SER A 37 -6.91 -1.99 -4.51
N GLU A 38 -7.67 -1.95 -3.41
CA GLU A 38 -7.55 -2.94 -2.33
C GLU A 38 -7.88 -4.35 -2.83
N GLY A 39 -8.81 -4.51 -3.77
CA GLY A 39 -9.08 -5.83 -4.36
C GLY A 39 -7.97 -6.32 -5.31
N ALA A 40 -7.07 -5.45 -5.79
CA ALA A 40 -6.06 -5.83 -6.78
C ALA A 40 -4.77 -6.38 -6.16
N HIS A 41 -4.41 -5.91 -4.96
CA HIS A 41 -3.07 -6.16 -4.38
C HIS A 41 -2.74 -7.65 -4.15
N GLN A 42 -3.76 -8.49 -4.03
CA GLN A 42 -3.65 -9.94 -3.80
C GLN A 42 -3.62 -10.77 -5.09
N HIS A 43 -3.87 -10.15 -6.26
CA HIS A 43 -3.97 -10.86 -7.54
C HIS A 43 -3.04 -10.30 -8.61
N TYR A 44 -2.74 -9.01 -8.56
CA TYR A 44 -1.96 -8.34 -9.57
C TYR A 44 -0.56 -8.02 -9.04
N ALA A 45 0.42 -8.25 -9.91
CA ALA A 45 1.82 -8.01 -9.61
C ALA A 45 2.28 -6.64 -10.13
N ARG A 46 3.32 -6.13 -9.48
CA ARG A 46 4.04 -4.91 -9.85
C ARG A 46 5.54 -5.19 -9.97
N ILE A 47 6.21 -4.39 -10.78
CA ILE A 47 7.67 -4.32 -10.84
C ILE A 47 8.14 -2.87 -10.64
N HIS A 48 9.16 -2.67 -9.82
CA HIS A 48 9.88 -1.42 -9.76
C HIS A 48 11.25 -1.54 -10.46
N VAL A 49 11.62 -0.51 -11.23
CA VAL A 49 12.90 -0.45 -11.94
C VAL A 49 13.79 0.68 -11.39
N PRO A 50 14.96 0.36 -10.79
CA PRO A 50 15.80 1.34 -10.10
C PRO A 50 16.69 2.16 -11.06
N VAL A 51 16.07 3.06 -11.85
CA VAL A 51 16.75 3.90 -12.86
C VAL A 51 17.06 5.32 -12.39
N ALA A 52 16.60 5.71 -11.20
CA ALA A 52 16.64 7.09 -10.72
C ALA A 52 17.54 7.28 -9.49
N PRO A 53 18.88 7.25 -9.60
CA PRO A 53 19.78 7.25 -8.44
C PRO A 53 19.95 8.62 -7.75
N ALA A 54 19.81 9.74 -8.46
CA ALA A 54 19.97 11.08 -7.86
C ALA A 54 18.71 11.52 -7.12
N CYS A 55 18.83 12.45 -6.18
CA CYS A 55 17.68 13.08 -5.55
C CYS A 55 18.01 14.52 -5.15
N ASN A 56 16.99 15.37 -5.20
CA ASN A 56 17.06 16.83 -5.10
C ASN A 56 16.59 17.38 -3.74
N ILE A 57 16.18 16.53 -2.79
CA ILE A 57 15.90 16.93 -1.39
C ILE A 57 16.55 15.96 -0.42
N GLN A 58 16.89 16.39 0.79
CA GLN A 58 17.24 15.46 1.87
C GLN A 58 16.10 15.42 2.89
N CYS A 59 15.66 14.22 3.26
CA CYS A 59 14.75 13.98 4.38
C CYS A 59 15.55 13.50 5.58
N ASN A 60 15.18 13.87 6.80
CA ASN A 60 15.86 13.41 8.02
C ASN A 60 15.65 11.91 8.32
N TYR A 61 14.64 11.29 7.71
CA TYR A 61 14.38 9.84 7.74
C TYR A 61 14.98 9.07 6.55
N CYS A 62 15.86 9.71 5.76
CA CYS A 62 16.50 9.08 4.60
C CYS A 62 18.02 9.02 4.78
N ASN A 63 18.61 7.91 4.32
CA ASN A 63 20.05 7.73 4.19
C ASN A 63 20.37 7.38 2.72
N ARG A 64 21.18 8.21 2.07
CA ARG A 64 21.50 8.13 0.63
C ARG A 64 22.25 6.88 0.20
N LYS A 65 22.73 6.07 1.16
CA LYS A 65 23.30 4.76 0.88
C LYS A 65 22.23 3.75 0.44
N TYR A 66 20.97 4.00 0.80
CA TYR A 66 19.83 3.14 0.57
C TYR A 66 18.84 3.77 -0.43
N ASP A 67 17.89 2.95 -0.87
CA ASP A 67 16.75 3.36 -1.68
C ASP A 67 15.89 4.40 -0.95
N CYS A 68 15.08 5.13 -1.72
CA CYS A 68 14.30 6.25 -1.25
C CYS A 68 13.28 5.80 -0.18
N SER A 69 13.43 6.30 1.05
CA SER A 69 12.53 5.99 2.17
C SER A 69 11.07 6.41 1.97
N ASN A 70 10.77 7.20 0.93
CA ASN A 70 9.42 7.64 0.60
C ASN A 70 8.56 6.56 -0.05
N GLU A 71 9.19 5.57 -0.69
CA GLU A 71 8.49 4.44 -1.33
C GLU A 71 8.98 3.10 -0.82
N SER A 72 10.22 3.05 -0.32
CA SER A 72 10.86 1.83 0.15
C SER A 72 11.12 1.86 1.64
N ARG A 73 11.07 0.68 2.26
CA ARG A 73 11.57 0.51 3.62
C ARG A 73 13.04 0.95 3.69
N PRO A 74 13.48 1.67 4.74
CA PRO A 74 14.87 2.05 4.91
C PRO A 74 15.81 0.84 4.94
N GLY A 75 17.09 1.05 4.61
CA GLY A 75 18.11 0.01 4.69
C GLY A 75 18.22 -0.91 3.45
N VAL A 76 17.36 -0.73 2.44
CA VAL A 76 17.39 -1.52 1.20
C VAL A 76 18.28 -0.86 0.15
N THR A 77 19.07 -1.64 -0.57
CA THR A 77 19.84 -1.17 -1.73
C THR A 77 19.42 -1.89 -2.99
N SER A 78 18.99 -1.14 -4.01
CA SER A 78 18.73 -1.67 -5.34
C SER A 78 19.96 -1.57 -6.24
N GLY A 79 20.17 -2.59 -7.07
CA GLY A 79 21.15 -2.54 -8.16
C GLY A 79 20.71 -1.54 -9.23
N LYS A 80 21.48 -0.48 -9.45
CA LYS A 80 21.14 0.58 -10.42
C LYS A 80 21.09 0.00 -11.83
N LEU A 81 20.04 0.33 -12.58
CA LEU A 81 19.87 -0.07 -13.98
C LEU A 81 19.98 1.14 -14.91
N SER A 82 20.51 0.91 -16.11
CA SER A 82 20.25 1.79 -17.27
C SER A 82 18.80 1.66 -17.74
N PRO A 83 18.27 2.64 -18.50
CA PRO A 83 16.94 2.52 -19.13
C PRO A 83 16.77 1.23 -19.93
N GLN A 84 17.79 0.84 -20.70
CA GLN A 84 17.78 -0.37 -21.51
C GLN A 84 17.70 -1.64 -20.65
N GLU A 85 18.52 -1.74 -19.61
CA GLU A 85 18.48 -2.88 -18.67
C GLU A 85 17.14 -2.96 -17.91
N ALA A 86 16.57 -1.82 -17.53
CA ALA A 86 15.26 -1.77 -16.88
C ALA A 86 14.16 -2.34 -17.78
N VAL A 87 14.13 -1.95 -19.06
CA VAL A 87 13.16 -2.48 -20.03
C VAL A 87 13.38 -3.97 -20.25
N LYS A 88 14.64 -4.42 -20.37
CA LYS A 88 14.95 -5.86 -20.47
C LYS A 88 14.45 -6.65 -19.25
N LYS A 89 14.62 -6.11 -18.04
CA LYS A 89 14.11 -6.72 -16.81
C LYS A 89 12.59 -6.85 -16.86
N VAL A 90 11.89 -5.80 -17.29
CA VAL A 90 10.42 -5.82 -17.40
C VAL A 90 9.95 -6.89 -18.37
N LEU A 91 10.56 -6.99 -19.56
CA LEU A 91 10.19 -8.03 -20.54
C LEU A 91 10.47 -9.44 -20.01
N TYR A 92 11.61 -9.64 -19.36
CA TYR A 92 11.97 -10.93 -18.76
C TYR A 92 10.96 -11.34 -17.67
N VAL A 93 10.70 -10.45 -16.72
CA VAL A 93 9.77 -10.68 -15.61
C VAL A 93 8.35 -10.85 -16.13
N GLY A 94 7.94 -10.05 -17.12
CA GLY A 94 6.62 -10.17 -17.74
C GLY A 94 6.41 -11.47 -18.51
N GLY A 95 7.49 -12.16 -18.93
CA GLY A 95 7.38 -13.53 -19.45
C GLY A 95 7.07 -14.56 -18.36
N ASP A 96 7.55 -14.33 -17.13
CA ASP A 96 7.47 -15.31 -16.03
C ASP A 96 6.30 -15.05 -15.07
N ILE A 97 5.91 -13.80 -14.89
CA ILE A 97 4.85 -13.37 -13.98
C ILE A 97 3.68 -12.82 -14.81
N GLN A 98 2.74 -13.70 -15.12
CA GLN A 98 1.56 -13.37 -15.93
C GLN A 98 0.52 -12.53 -15.19
N GLN A 99 0.68 -12.31 -13.88
CA GLN A 99 -0.11 -11.33 -13.11
C GLN A 99 0.42 -9.89 -13.19
N LEU A 100 1.58 -9.67 -13.84
CA LEU A 100 2.22 -8.36 -13.89
C LEU A 100 1.30 -7.36 -14.60
N SER A 101 1.02 -6.23 -13.96
CA SER A 101 0.09 -5.21 -14.48
C SER A 101 0.66 -3.80 -14.45
N VAL A 102 1.66 -3.57 -13.59
CA VAL A 102 2.20 -2.23 -13.30
C VAL A 102 3.71 -2.24 -13.31
N VAL A 103 4.30 -1.23 -13.97
CA VAL A 103 5.72 -0.88 -13.89
C VAL A 103 5.87 0.48 -13.23
N GLY A 104 6.68 0.55 -12.18
CA GLY A 104 6.94 1.77 -11.41
C GLY A 104 8.40 2.21 -11.44
N ILE A 105 8.64 3.53 -11.47
CA ILE A 105 9.95 4.13 -11.15
C ILE A 105 9.83 4.82 -9.78
N ALA A 106 10.48 4.23 -8.77
CA ALA A 106 10.33 4.64 -7.37
C ALA A 106 11.66 4.98 -6.66
N GLY A 107 12.81 4.89 -7.33
CA GLY A 107 14.10 5.18 -6.72
C GLY A 107 15.30 4.68 -7.53
N PRO A 108 16.50 4.55 -6.91
CA PRO A 108 16.81 4.72 -5.48
C PRO A 108 16.73 6.15 -4.91
N GLY A 109 16.66 7.18 -5.75
CA GLY A 109 16.51 8.59 -5.40
C GLY A 109 15.12 9.13 -5.73
N ASP A 110 15.05 10.25 -6.45
CA ASP A 110 13.79 10.82 -6.94
C ASP A 110 13.73 10.72 -8.46
N ALA A 111 12.62 10.22 -8.99
CA ALA A 111 12.49 9.97 -10.43
C ALA A 111 12.59 11.25 -11.27
N LEU A 112 12.10 12.38 -10.76
CA LEU A 112 12.13 13.68 -11.46
C LEU A 112 13.41 14.49 -11.19
N ALA A 113 14.26 14.01 -10.28
CA ALA A 113 15.68 14.40 -10.22
C ALA A 113 16.54 13.67 -11.26
N ASN A 114 15.99 12.64 -11.93
CA ASN A 114 16.66 11.87 -13.00
C ASN A 114 15.81 11.85 -14.29
N PRO A 115 15.33 13.01 -14.78
CA PRO A 115 14.28 13.07 -15.80
C PRO A 115 14.67 12.33 -17.09
N GLN A 116 15.91 12.47 -17.55
CA GLN A 116 16.39 11.82 -18.77
C GLN A 116 16.23 10.28 -18.70
N LYS A 117 16.73 9.65 -17.64
CA LYS A 117 16.65 8.18 -17.48
C LYS A 117 15.22 7.71 -17.27
N THR A 118 14.45 8.46 -16.47
CA THR A 118 13.05 8.15 -16.17
C THR A 118 12.22 8.12 -17.45
N PHE A 119 12.28 9.19 -18.25
CA PHE A 119 11.46 9.32 -19.46
C PHE A 119 11.97 8.48 -20.64
N GLU A 120 13.29 8.24 -20.75
CA GLU A 120 13.83 7.26 -21.71
C GLU A 120 13.31 5.85 -21.42
N THR A 121 13.24 5.47 -20.14
CA THR A 121 12.68 4.17 -19.72
C THR A 121 11.19 4.07 -20.08
N PHE A 122 10.39 5.09 -19.76
CA PHE A 122 8.96 5.08 -20.10
C PHE A 122 8.70 5.07 -21.60
N LYS A 123 9.47 5.81 -22.39
CA LYS A 123 9.39 5.77 -23.85
C LYS A 123 9.55 4.35 -24.38
N MET A 124 10.60 3.65 -23.96
CA MET A 124 10.87 2.28 -24.41
C MET A 124 9.81 1.29 -23.93
N LEU A 125 9.25 1.49 -22.73
CA LEU A 125 8.18 0.64 -22.21
C LEU A 125 6.87 0.80 -22.98
N GLN A 126 6.51 2.01 -23.41
CA GLN A 126 5.34 2.20 -24.27
C GLN A 126 5.47 1.43 -25.60
N GLU A 127 6.68 1.34 -26.14
CA GLU A 127 6.93 0.62 -27.39
C GLU A 127 6.93 -0.91 -27.19
N LYS A 128 7.51 -1.41 -26.09
CA LYS A 128 7.80 -2.85 -25.91
C LYS A 128 6.88 -3.59 -24.95
N ALA A 129 6.22 -2.89 -24.04
CA ALA A 129 5.31 -3.46 -23.03
C ALA A 129 4.05 -2.57 -22.86
N PRO A 130 3.30 -2.31 -23.95
CA PRO A 130 2.19 -1.35 -23.97
C PRO A 130 0.99 -1.77 -23.11
N ASP A 131 0.91 -3.05 -22.73
CA ASP A 131 -0.13 -3.62 -21.88
C ASP A 131 0.05 -3.29 -20.38
N LEU A 132 1.24 -2.83 -19.97
CA LEU A 132 1.53 -2.50 -18.58
C LEU A 132 1.23 -1.03 -18.26
N LYS A 133 0.60 -0.80 -17.12
CA LYS A 133 0.36 0.54 -16.59
C LYS A 133 1.65 1.14 -16.06
N LEU A 134 1.96 2.38 -16.46
CA LEU A 134 3.16 3.09 -16.02
C LEU A 134 2.87 3.96 -14.81
N CYS A 135 3.79 3.90 -13.83
CA CYS A 135 3.67 4.59 -12.55
C CYS A 135 4.96 5.29 -12.16
N LEU A 136 4.83 6.41 -11.48
CA LEU A 136 5.95 7.24 -11.06
C LEU A 136 5.82 7.61 -9.57
N SER A 137 6.93 7.63 -8.83
CA SER A 137 6.98 8.29 -7.53
C SER A 137 7.95 9.46 -7.51
N THR A 138 7.56 10.53 -6.84
CA THR A 138 8.38 11.71 -6.65
C THR A 138 8.15 12.39 -5.30
N ASN A 139 9.16 13.11 -4.82
CA ASN A 139 9.01 14.08 -3.74
C ASN A 139 8.30 15.37 -4.18
N GLY A 140 8.08 15.59 -5.47
CA GLY A 140 7.27 16.70 -5.98
C GLY A 140 8.01 18.02 -6.24
N LEU A 141 9.27 18.19 -5.83
CA LEU A 141 10.00 19.45 -6.03
C LEU A 141 10.08 19.87 -7.51
N LYS A 142 10.34 18.89 -8.37
CA LYS A 142 10.48 19.06 -9.83
C LYS A 142 9.21 18.69 -10.60
N LEU A 143 8.14 18.31 -9.92
CA LEU A 143 6.93 17.79 -10.55
C LEU A 143 6.29 18.75 -11.57
N PRO A 144 6.09 20.05 -11.27
CA PRO A 144 5.48 20.95 -12.25
C PRO A 144 6.25 21.07 -13.56
N ASP A 145 7.57 20.84 -13.56
CA ASP A 145 8.43 20.98 -14.75
C ASP A 145 8.24 19.84 -15.77
N TYR A 146 7.65 18.71 -15.35
CA TYR A 146 7.63 17.48 -16.16
C TYR A 146 6.22 16.91 -16.40
N ILE A 147 5.18 17.68 -16.09
CA ILE A 147 3.80 17.23 -16.24
C ILE A 147 3.50 16.81 -17.69
N ASP A 148 3.98 17.57 -18.67
CA ASP A 148 3.70 17.28 -20.09
C ASP A 148 4.43 16.01 -20.56
N GLU A 149 5.63 15.71 -20.07
CA GLU A 149 6.30 14.44 -20.35
C GLU A 149 5.60 13.26 -19.65
N ILE A 150 5.06 13.44 -18.44
CA ILE A 150 4.24 12.42 -17.75
C ILE A 150 2.99 12.07 -18.59
N VAL A 151 2.30 13.08 -19.13
CA VAL A 151 1.15 12.87 -20.03
C VAL A 151 1.57 12.19 -21.33
N LYS A 152 2.65 12.67 -21.95
CA LYS A 152 3.17 12.16 -23.22
C LYS A 152 3.41 10.66 -23.20
N TYR A 153 3.95 10.12 -22.09
CA TYR A 153 4.19 8.69 -21.95
C TYR A 153 3.07 7.93 -21.22
N ASN A 154 1.86 8.48 -21.17
CA ASN A 154 0.67 7.81 -20.62
C ASN A 154 0.88 7.26 -19.20
N VAL A 155 1.56 8.04 -18.34
CA VAL A 155 1.72 7.69 -16.93
C VAL A 155 0.40 8.02 -16.21
N ASP A 156 -0.38 6.99 -15.92
CA ASP A 156 -1.72 7.14 -15.32
C ASP A 156 -1.69 7.43 -13.82
N HIS A 157 -0.62 7.02 -13.13
CA HIS A 157 -0.54 7.05 -11.67
C HIS A 157 0.76 7.70 -11.22
N VAL A 158 0.64 8.76 -10.42
CA VAL A 158 1.79 9.45 -9.84
C VAL A 158 1.64 9.50 -8.33
N THR A 159 2.66 9.01 -7.63
CA THR A 159 2.77 9.13 -6.20
C THR A 159 3.59 10.37 -5.84
N VAL A 160 3.05 11.23 -5.00
CA VAL A 160 3.72 12.42 -4.48
C VAL A 160 3.88 12.29 -2.97
N THR A 161 5.10 12.38 -2.47
CA THR A 161 5.32 12.40 -1.02
C THR A 161 5.18 13.81 -0.48
N ILE A 162 4.20 14.04 0.39
CA ILE A 162 3.90 15.31 1.04
C ILE A 162 3.63 15.06 2.52
N ASN A 163 4.51 15.56 3.39
CA ASN A 163 4.49 15.25 4.83
C ASN A 163 3.82 16.32 5.69
N THR A 164 3.50 17.48 5.12
CA THR A 164 2.88 18.61 5.83
C THR A 164 2.28 19.58 4.82
N VAL A 165 1.31 20.39 5.25
CA VAL A 165 0.77 21.53 4.49
C VAL A 165 0.94 22.85 5.24
N ASP A 166 1.81 22.87 6.25
CA ASP A 166 2.17 24.06 7.02
C ASP A 166 2.90 25.10 6.15
N GLU A 167 2.19 26.17 5.80
CA GLU A 167 2.70 27.28 4.98
C GLU A 167 3.75 28.13 5.71
N SER A 168 3.85 28.03 7.05
CA SER A 168 4.91 28.71 7.81
C SER A 168 6.28 28.08 7.57
N GLY A 169 6.31 26.81 7.13
CA GLY A 169 7.53 26.02 6.90
C GLY A 169 8.17 25.48 8.19
N GLU A 170 7.53 25.64 9.34
CA GLU A 170 8.01 25.17 10.64
C GLU A 170 8.08 23.66 10.70
N ILE A 171 6.99 22.97 10.39
CA ILE A 171 6.94 21.50 10.37
C ILE A 171 7.88 20.98 9.27
N GLY A 172 7.77 21.53 8.06
CA GLY A 172 8.57 21.08 6.92
C GLY A 172 10.08 21.22 7.15
N SER A 173 10.53 22.29 7.82
CA SER A 173 11.96 22.50 8.10
C SER A 173 12.56 21.49 9.10
N GLN A 174 11.73 20.88 9.95
CA GLN A 174 12.13 19.79 10.85
C GLN A 174 12.29 18.46 10.11
N ILE A 175 11.61 18.29 8.99
CA ILE A 175 11.61 17.06 8.18
C ILE A 175 12.70 17.13 7.10
N TYR A 176 12.85 18.29 6.45
CA TYR A 176 13.73 18.48 5.29
C TYR A 176 14.89 19.44 5.63
N PRO A 177 16.10 18.93 5.93
CA PRO A 177 17.25 19.78 6.22
C PRO A 177 17.68 20.67 5.05
N TRP A 178 17.47 20.23 3.80
CA TRP A 178 17.73 21.03 2.61
C TRP A 178 16.99 20.53 1.38
N ILE A 179 16.77 21.45 0.44
CA ILE A 179 16.40 21.16 -0.95
C ILE A 179 17.45 21.71 -1.91
N HIS A 180 17.59 21.12 -3.09
CA HIS A 180 18.42 21.61 -4.17
C HIS A 180 17.55 22.26 -5.24
N TRP A 181 17.50 23.59 -5.22
CA TRP A 181 16.63 24.41 -6.06
C TRP A 181 17.45 25.52 -6.72
N GLU A 182 17.23 25.77 -8.01
CA GLU A 182 17.96 26.79 -8.78
C GLU A 182 19.49 26.75 -8.57
N HIS A 183 20.06 25.55 -8.68
CA HIS A 183 21.49 25.28 -8.50
C HIS A 183 22.04 25.61 -7.10
N LYS A 184 21.18 25.86 -6.10
CA LYS A 184 21.55 26.20 -4.72
C LYS A 184 20.95 25.22 -3.71
N LYS A 185 21.61 25.05 -2.57
CA LYS A 185 21.05 24.31 -1.42
C LYS A 185 20.31 25.28 -0.50
N ILE A 186 18.98 25.24 -0.53
CA ILE A 186 18.11 26.07 0.31
C ILE A 186 17.76 25.28 1.57
N ARG A 187 17.82 25.93 2.74
CA ARG A 187 17.65 25.31 4.06
C ARG A 187 16.55 25.97 4.88
N GLY A 188 16.16 25.33 5.97
CA GLY A 188 15.21 25.89 6.93
C GLY A 188 13.81 26.09 6.33
N LYS A 189 13.06 27.02 6.93
CA LYS A 189 11.67 27.30 6.54
C LYS A 189 11.53 27.69 5.06
N GLU A 190 12.50 28.42 4.52
CA GLU A 190 12.49 28.82 3.10
C GLU A 190 12.48 27.60 2.16
N GLY A 191 13.38 26.64 2.38
CA GLY A 191 13.44 25.42 1.58
C GLY A 191 12.17 24.58 1.72
N ALA A 192 11.61 24.49 2.92
CA ALA A 192 10.36 23.79 3.18
C ALA A 192 9.17 24.42 2.42
N LYS A 193 9.07 25.75 2.41
CA LYS A 193 8.02 26.48 1.69
C LYS A 193 8.09 26.26 0.18
N ILE A 194 9.28 26.36 -0.40
CA ILE A 194 9.49 26.12 -1.83
C ILE A 194 9.06 24.69 -2.18
N LEU A 195 9.48 23.70 -1.39
CA LEU A 195 9.07 22.31 -1.62
C LEU A 195 7.55 22.15 -1.60
N LEU A 196 6.89 22.68 -0.56
CA LEU A 196 5.43 22.61 -0.41
C LEU A 196 4.72 23.27 -1.60
N GLN A 197 5.14 24.48 -1.99
CA GLN A 197 4.53 25.19 -3.11
C GLN A 197 4.60 24.36 -4.40
N ARG A 198 5.78 23.78 -4.70
CA ARG A 198 6.01 22.96 -5.89
C ARG A 198 5.21 21.66 -5.87
N GLN A 199 5.12 21.01 -4.71
CA GLN A 199 4.30 19.82 -4.50
C GLN A 199 2.82 20.11 -4.80
N LEU A 200 2.25 21.15 -4.18
CA LEU A 200 0.83 21.50 -4.35
C LEU A 200 0.51 21.94 -5.78
N GLU A 201 1.40 22.73 -6.40
CA GLU A 201 1.31 23.11 -7.82
C GLU A 201 1.28 21.87 -8.72
N GLY A 202 2.23 20.95 -8.54
CA GLY A 202 2.35 19.75 -9.35
C GLY A 202 1.15 18.81 -9.18
N ILE A 203 0.70 18.59 -7.95
CA ILE A 203 -0.50 17.79 -7.64
C ILE A 203 -1.72 18.37 -8.37
N LYS A 204 -1.92 19.69 -8.30
CA LYS A 204 -3.03 20.36 -8.99
C LYS A 204 -2.94 20.16 -10.50
N MET A 205 -1.76 20.32 -11.09
CA MET A 205 -1.54 20.14 -12.54
C MET A 205 -1.80 18.70 -13.01
N LEU A 206 -1.42 17.70 -12.21
CA LEU A 206 -1.70 16.28 -12.48
C LEU A 206 -3.21 16.00 -12.47
N ALA A 207 -3.90 16.43 -11.41
CA ALA A 207 -5.33 16.22 -11.27
C ALA A 207 -6.13 16.88 -12.41
N GLN A 208 -5.73 18.08 -12.84
CA GLN A 208 -6.32 18.78 -13.99
C GLN A 208 -6.15 18.03 -15.32
N ARG A 209 -5.15 17.16 -15.43
CA ARG A 209 -4.89 16.33 -16.62
C ARG A 209 -5.45 14.91 -16.50
N GLY A 210 -6.24 14.62 -15.46
CA GLY A 210 -6.85 13.30 -15.26
C GLY A 210 -5.86 12.20 -14.87
N ILE A 211 -4.69 12.58 -14.33
CA ILE A 211 -3.71 11.65 -13.77
C ILE A 211 -4.08 11.40 -12.31
N LEU A 212 -4.13 10.12 -11.93
CA LEU A 212 -4.50 9.73 -10.57
C LEU A 212 -3.31 9.94 -9.64
N VAL A 213 -3.52 10.78 -8.62
CA VAL A 213 -2.49 11.10 -7.63
C VAL A 213 -2.70 10.29 -6.37
N LYS A 214 -1.65 9.57 -5.95
CA LYS A 214 -1.53 9.02 -4.59
C LYS A 214 -0.60 9.92 -3.78
N ALA A 215 -1.04 10.41 -2.64
CA ALA A 215 -0.17 11.11 -1.71
C ALA A 215 0.42 10.11 -0.71
N ASN A 216 1.73 10.13 -0.51
CA ASN A 216 2.38 9.46 0.62
C ASN A 216 2.68 10.49 1.72
N SER A 217 2.38 10.16 2.97
CA SER A 217 2.83 10.94 4.14
C SER A 217 3.46 10.00 5.17
N VAL A 218 4.66 10.32 5.62
CA VAL A 218 5.31 9.64 6.74
C VAL A 218 4.80 10.28 8.03
N LEU A 219 4.14 9.49 8.88
CA LEU A 219 3.72 9.86 10.22
C LEU A 219 4.94 9.89 11.14
N ILE A 220 5.27 11.08 11.62
CA ILE A 220 6.40 11.34 12.52
C ILE A 220 5.84 11.88 13.84
N PRO A 221 5.74 11.03 14.88
CA PRO A 221 5.16 11.41 16.17
C PRO A 221 5.83 12.67 16.75
N GLY A 222 5.01 13.63 17.20
CA GLY A 222 5.47 14.91 17.75
C GLY A 222 5.97 15.94 16.73
N ILE A 223 6.02 15.62 15.42
CA ILE A 223 6.42 16.58 14.37
C ILE A 223 5.24 16.95 13.46
N ASN A 224 4.60 15.97 12.82
CA ASN A 224 3.51 16.22 11.87
C ASN A 224 2.22 15.44 12.17
N ASP A 225 2.22 14.62 13.21
CA ASP A 225 1.07 13.82 13.67
C ASP A 225 -0.23 14.64 13.76
N LYS A 226 -0.17 15.83 14.34
CA LYS A 226 -1.33 16.74 14.48
C LYS A 226 -1.67 17.50 13.19
N ASP A 227 -0.76 17.56 12.23
CA ASP A 227 -0.94 18.27 10.96
C ASP A 227 -1.49 17.36 9.84
N LEU A 228 -1.35 16.04 9.95
CA LEU A 228 -1.85 15.09 8.95
C LEU A 228 -3.35 15.26 8.60
N PRO A 229 -4.27 15.56 9.54
CA PRO A 229 -5.66 15.87 9.19
C PRO A 229 -5.78 17.09 8.27
N ASN A 230 -4.93 18.11 8.42
CA ASN A 230 -4.89 19.26 7.52
C ASN A 230 -4.35 18.86 6.15
N VAL A 231 -3.33 17.99 6.11
CA VAL A 231 -2.82 17.40 4.87
C VAL A 231 -3.96 16.69 4.12
N ALA A 232 -4.68 15.79 4.79
CA ALA A 232 -5.80 15.04 4.18
C ALA A 232 -6.88 15.98 3.61
N LYS A 233 -7.30 17.00 4.38
CA LYS A 233 -8.25 18.03 3.92
C LYS A 233 -7.73 18.74 2.68
N LYS A 234 -6.48 19.19 2.67
CA LYS A 234 -5.88 19.89 1.53
C LYS A 234 -5.82 18.99 0.30
N LEU A 235 -5.39 17.74 0.46
CA LEU A 235 -5.33 16.76 -0.64
C LEU A 235 -6.71 16.52 -1.26
N LYS A 236 -7.77 16.46 -0.43
CA LYS A 236 -9.16 16.35 -0.91
C LYS A 236 -9.53 17.54 -1.80
N THR A 237 -9.20 18.77 -1.38
CA THR A 237 -9.48 19.98 -2.19
C THR A 237 -8.74 20.02 -3.53
N LEU A 238 -7.67 19.22 -3.67
CA LEU A 238 -6.87 19.11 -4.88
C LEU A 238 -7.25 17.91 -5.75
N ASN A 239 -8.32 17.19 -5.42
CA ASN A 239 -8.76 15.97 -6.11
C ASN A 239 -7.69 14.88 -6.15
N VAL A 240 -6.88 14.76 -5.09
CA VAL A 240 -6.00 13.61 -4.91
C VAL A 240 -6.86 12.36 -4.71
N PHE A 241 -6.48 11.25 -5.35
CA PHE A 241 -7.30 10.04 -5.39
C PHE A 241 -7.18 9.20 -4.11
N LEU A 242 -5.95 9.07 -3.60
CA LEU A 242 -5.64 8.19 -2.48
C LEU A 242 -4.58 8.82 -1.59
N HIS A 243 -4.71 8.68 -0.28
CA HIS A 243 -3.70 9.11 0.69
C HIS A 243 -3.18 7.89 1.47
N ASN A 244 -1.88 7.69 1.45
CA ASN A 244 -1.18 6.60 2.11
C ASN A 244 -0.36 7.17 3.27
N ILE A 245 -0.83 6.94 4.49
CA ILE A 245 -0.14 7.34 5.73
C ILE A 245 0.71 6.15 6.18
N MET A 246 2.03 6.34 6.21
CA MET A 246 2.99 5.30 6.56
C MET A 246 3.70 5.66 7.87
N PRO A 247 4.01 4.70 8.74
CA PRO A 247 4.80 4.99 9.93
C PRO A 247 6.23 5.44 9.55
N LEU A 248 6.80 6.34 10.35
CA LEU A 248 8.24 6.54 10.38
C LEU A 248 8.90 5.23 10.82
N LEU A 249 9.92 4.79 10.07
CA LEU A 249 10.84 3.72 10.46
C LEU A 249 12.17 4.37 10.88
N SER A 250 12.47 4.34 12.18
CA SER A 250 13.55 5.12 12.80
C SER A 250 14.51 4.28 13.64
N ALA A 251 14.61 2.98 13.37
CA ALA A 251 15.60 2.16 14.04
C ALA A 251 17.04 2.66 13.71
N PRO A 252 17.97 2.75 14.70
CA PRO A 252 19.30 3.33 14.50
C PRO A 252 20.13 2.66 13.40
N GLU A 253 19.92 1.37 13.15
CA GLU A 253 20.58 0.58 12.10
C GLU A 253 20.34 1.11 10.69
N PHE A 254 19.25 1.87 10.48
CA PHE A 254 19.01 2.53 9.20
C PHE A 254 19.97 3.71 8.95
N GLY A 255 20.67 4.20 9.99
CA GLY A 255 21.63 5.29 9.91
C GLY A 255 21.03 6.60 9.41
N THR A 256 19.72 6.79 9.60
CA THR A 256 19.02 8.05 9.27
C THR A 256 19.25 9.05 10.40
N LYS A 257 19.11 10.36 10.12
CA LYS A 257 19.27 11.38 11.17
C LYS A 257 18.27 11.13 12.32
N PHE A 258 17.01 10.90 11.98
CA PHE A 258 15.97 10.60 12.98
C PHE A 258 16.24 9.32 13.76
N GLY A 259 16.77 8.27 13.13
CA GLY A 259 17.12 7.05 13.85
C GLY A 259 18.32 7.22 14.78
N LEU A 260 19.32 7.99 14.36
CA LEU A 260 20.49 8.29 15.19
C LEU A 260 20.17 9.25 16.36
N GLU A 261 19.18 10.11 16.20
CA GLU A 261 18.72 11.06 17.24
C GLU A 261 17.62 10.46 18.15
N GLY A 262 17.22 9.20 17.94
CA GLY A 262 16.25 8.52 18.79
C GLY A 262 14.80 8.99 18.63
N VAL A 263 14.45 9.59 17.48
CA VAL A 263 13.05 9.91 17.16
C VAL A 263 12.27 8.59 17.07
N LYS A 264 11.17 8.48 17.80
CA LYS A 264 10.38 7.24 17.86
C LYS A 264 9.64 6.96 16.55
N SER A 265 9.57 5.69 16.18
CA SER A 265 8.67 5.20 15.12
C SER A 265 7.23 5.29 15.61
N ALA A 266 6.27 5.49 14.69
CA ALA A 266 4.86 5.46 15.04
C ALA A 266 4.42 4.02 15.31
N THR A 267 3.66 3.82 16.38
CA THR A 267 3.01 2.55 16.70
C THR A 267 1.84 2.27 15.77
N ASP A 268 1.43 1.00 15.64
CA ASP A 268 0.23 0.64 14.86
C ASP A 268 -1.02 1.38 15.35
N GLN A 269 -1.15 1.58 16.67
CA GLN A 269 -2.26 2.34 17.25
C GLN A 269 -2.22 3.82 16.85
N GLU A 270 -1.04 4.45 16.80
CA GLU A 270 -0.89 5.84 16.34
C GLU A 270 -1.18 5.96 14.84
N VAL A 271 -0.77 4.97 14.03
CA VAL A 271 -1.10 4.92 12.60
C VAL A 271 -2.61 4.80 12.41
N MET A 272 -3.26 3.88 13.12
CA MET A 272 -4.73 3.71 13.08
C MET A 272 -5.45 5.00 13.50
N ALA A 273 -5.00 5.67 14.57
CA ALA A 273 -5.58 6.92 15.02
C ALA A 273 -5.40 8.06 13.99
N ALA A 274 -4.21 8.17 13.38
CA ALA A 274 -3.96 9.14 12.32
C ALA A 274 -4.82 8.86 11.07
N GLN A 275 -4.97 7.59 10.69
CA GLN A 275 -5.85 7.18 9.60
C GLN A 275 -7.31 7.48 9.91
N GLU A 276 -7.80 7.21 11.11
CA GLU A 276 -9.17 7.55 11.51
C GLU A 276 -9.42 9.07 11.46
N ALA A 277 -8.47 9.86 11.97
CA ALA A 277 -8.55 11.32 11.92
C ALA A 277 -8.52 11.90 10.50
N CYS A 278 -7.92 11.20 9.53
CA CYS A 278 -7.85 11.62 8.13
C CYS A 278 -8.97 11.02 7.25
N GLY A 279 -9.49 9.85 7.62
CA GLY A 279 -10.34 9.01 6.78
C GLY A 279 -11.73 9.58 6.48
N MET A 280 -12.20 10.53 7.29
CA MET A 280 -13.42 11.30 6.99
C MET A 280 -13.25 12.22 5.78
N ASP A 281 -12.01 12.63 5.50
CA ASP A 281 -11.71 13.62 4.47
C ASP A 281 -11.22 12.97 3.16
N MET A 282 -10.56 11.81 3.20
CA MET A 282 -9.89 11.25 2.04
C MET A 282 -9.93 9.71 2.00
N LYS A 283 -9.92 9.10 0.80
CA LYS A 283 -9.72 7.65 0.65
C LYS A 283 -8.30 7.29 1.09
N LEU A 284 -8.16 6.29 1.96
CA LEU A 284 -6.87 5.89 2.52
C LEU A 284 -6.36 4.56 1.95
N MET A 285 -5.06 4.46 1.72
CA MET A 285 -4.39 3.21 1.37
C MET A 285 -4.01 2.45 2.65
N LYS A 286 -4.54 1.23 2.81
CA LYS A 286 -4.32 0.41 4.02
C LYS A 286 -3.40 -0.80 3.79
N HIS A 287 -3.20 -1.17 2.53
CA HIS A 287 -2.43 -2.35 2.12
C HIS A 287 -0.99 -2.02 1.70
N CYS A 288 -0.47 -0.83 2.00
CA CYS A 288 0.91 -0.48 1.67
C CYS A 288 1.90 -1.33 2.46
N ARG A 289 3.02 -1.73 1.84
CA ARG A 289 4.10 -2.50 2.46
C ARG A 289 5.47 -1.80 2.41
N GLN A 290 5.51 -0.52 2.02
CA GLN A 290 6.74 0.26 1.75
C GLN A 290 7.71 -0.53 0.86
N CYS A 291 7.26 -0.83 -0.37
CA CYS A 291 7.92 -1.74 -1.31
C CYS A 291 9.34 -1.26 -1.70
N ARG A 292 10.26 -2.20 -1.97
CA ARG A 292 11.61 -1.88 -2.46
C ARG A 292 11.60 -1.16 -3.81
N ALA A 293 12.67 -0.43 -4.15
CA ALA A 293 12.78 0.25 -5.45
C ALA A 293 13.06 -0.73 -6.62
N ASP A 294 13.31 -2.00 -6.30
CA ASP A 294 13.48 -3.12 -7.23
C ASP A 294 12.48 -4.26 -7.01
N ALA A 295 11.41 -4.03 -6.25
CA ALA A 295 10.40 -5.02 -5.91
C ALA A 295 9.77 -5.67 -7.16
N VAL A 296 9.49 -6.97 -7.08
CA VAL A 296 8.81 -7.75 -8.14
C VAL A 296 7.75 -8.66 -7.50
N GLY A 297 6.61 -8.88 -8.14
CA GLY A 297 5.59 -9.85 -7.69
C GLY A 297 4.35 -9.21 -7.08
N LEU A 298 3.66 -9.88 -6.16
CA LEU A 298 2.48 -9.35 -5.45
C LEU A 298 2.86 -8.49 -4.24
N ILE A 299 1.96 -7.61 -3.78
CA ILE A 299 2.19 -6.88 -2.53
C ILE A 299 2.14 -7.87 -1.36
N GLY A 300 3.25 -8.01 -0.63
CA GLY A 300 3.42 -9.01 0.43
C GLY A 300 4.30 -10.20 0.01
N GLU A 301 4.44 -10.43 -1.30
CA GLU A 301 5.27 -11.50 -1.88
C GLU A 301 6.28 -10.90 -2.85
N ASP A 302 7.43 -10.48 -2.32
CA ASP A 302 8.51 -9.92 -3.13
C ASP A 302 9.39 -11.03 -3.71
N ARG A 303 9.39 -11.15 -5.04
CA ARG A 303 10.15 -12.12 -5.82
C ARG A 303 11.39 -11.51 -6.48
N GLY A 304 11.79 -10.30 -6.09
CA GLY A 304 12.89 -9.55 -6.72
C GLY A 304 14.22 -10.30 -6.78
N GLU A 305 14.49 -11.17 -5.81
CA GLU A 305 15.73 -11.97 -5.73
C GLU A 305 15.83 -13.05 -6.83
N GLU A 306 14.69 -13.50 -7.37
CA GLU A 306 14.66 -14.44 -8.50
C GLU A 306 15.14 -13.77 -9.81
N PHE A 307 15.06 -12.44 -9.88
CA PHE A 307 15.24 -11.65 -11.11
C PHE A 307 16.45 -10.70 -11.03
N THR A 308 17.64 -11.28 -10.88
CA THR A 308 18.89 -10.52 -10.84
C THR A 308 19.34 -10.05 -12.22
N ASN A 309 20.26 -9.08 -12.30
CA ASN A 309 20.78 -8.57 -13.58
C ASN A 309 21.36 -9.68 -14.48
N LYS A 310 21.93 -10.73 -13.88
CA LYS A 310 22.47 -11.88 -14.60
C LYS A 310 21.41 -12.64 -15.40
N SER A 311 20.15 -12.59 -14.97
CA SER A 311 19.05 -13.33 -15.59
C SER A 311 18.63 -12.75 -16.96
N PHE A 312 18.84 -11.45 -17.19
CA PHE A 312 18.31 -10.78 -18.38
C PHE A 312 19.32 -9.90 -19.15
N ALA A 313 20.43 -9.46 -18.54
CA ALA A 313 21.34 -8.50 -19.17
C ALA A 313 21.92 -8.98 -20.51
N GLY A 314 22.27 -10.27 -20.58
CA GLY A 314 22.88 -10.91 -21.75
C GLY A 314 21.92 -11.21 -22.90
N LEU A 315 20.61 -11.12 -22.66
CA LEU A 315 19.58 -11.41 -23.68
C LEU A 315 19.39 -10.20 -24.61
N SER A 316 19.20 -10.46 -25.90
CA SER A 316 18.78 -9.43 -26.86
C SER A 316 17.31 -9.03 -26.65
N PHE A 317 16.91 -7.87 -27.20
CA PHE A 317 15.50 -7.48 -27.19
C PHE A 317 14.63 -8.49 -27.94
N ASP A 318 15.09 -9.02 -29.07
CA ASP A 318 14.34 -10.01 -29.87
C ASP A 318 14.10 -11.33 -29.11
N GLU A 319 15.03 -11.75 -28.25
CA GLU A 319 14.83 -12.91 -27.37
C GLU A 319 13.81 -12.62 -26.27
N LEU A 320 13.88 -11.42 -25.68
CA LEU A 320 12.99 -11.01 -24.60
C LEU A 320 11.56 -10.76 -25.08
N GLU A 321 11.40 -10.14 -26.25
CA GLU A 321 10.10 -9.90 -26.87
C GLU A 321 9.41 -11.22 -27.25
N ARG A 322 10.16 -12.24 -27.68
CA ARG A 322 9.62 -13.60 -27.89
C ARG A 322 9.19 -14.29 -26.60
N ARG A 323 9.80 -13.95 -25.46
CA ARG A 323 9.41 -14.44 -24.13
C ARG A 323 8.22 -13.66 -23.57
N TYR A 324 8.06 -12.41 -23.96
CA TYR A 324 7.04 -11.50 -23.45
C TYR A 324 5.67 -11.81 -24.06
N ASP A 325 4.95 -12.74 -23.43
CA ASP A 325 3.66 -13.21 -23.91
C ASP A 325 2.50 -12.34 -23.38
N ILE A 326 2.07 -11.36 -24.19
CA ILE A 326 0.93 -10.48 -23.87
C ILE A 326 -0.39 -11.27 -23.86
N ASP A 327 -0.55 -12.26 -24.73
CA ASP A 327 -1.80 -13.02 -24.85
C ASP A 327 -2.01 -13.96 -23.65
N ALA A 328 -0.94 -14.61 -23.18
CA ALA A 328 -0.98 -15.39 -21.94
C ALA A 328 -1.32 -14.53 -20.74
N ARG A 329 -0.77 -13.31 -20.68
CA ARG A 329 -1.07 -12.34 -19.61
C ARG A 329 -2.53 -11.91 -19.63
N ALA A 330 -3.06 -11.58 -20.81
CA ALA A 330 -4.46 -11.22 -20.99
C ALA A 330 -5.40 -12.34 -20.51
N LYS A 331 -5.12 -13.61 -20.89
CA LYS A 331 -5.87 -14.78 -20.40
C LYS A 331 -5.76 -14.95 -18.88
N LYS A 332 -4.59 -14.74 -18.29
CA LYS A 332 -4.41 -14.81 -16.84
C LYS A 332 -5.21 -13.72 -16.13
N HIS A 333 -5.21 -12.50 -16.67
CA HIS A 333 -6.01 -11.39 -16.14
C HIS A 333 -7.52 -11.67 -16.25
N GLU A 334 -8.00 -12.27 -17.34
CA GLU A 334 -9.40 -12.69 -17.47
C GLU A 334 -9.80 -13.70 -16.38
N ILE A 335 -8.94 -14.70 -16.11
CA ILE A 335 -9.15 -15.66 -15.02
C ILE A 335 -9.24 -14.94 -13.67
N ILE A 336 -8.35 -13.98 -13.42
CA ILE A 336 -8.35 -13.17 -12.19
C ILE A 336 -9.65 -12.38 -12.07
N GLU A 337 -10.11 -11.71 -13.13
CA GLU A 337 -11.32 -10.90 -13.09
C GLU A 337 -12.58 -11.76 -12.90
N ASN A 338 -12.68 -12.91 -13.56
CA ASN A 338 -13.77 -13.86 -13.35
C ASN A 338 -13.83 -14.33 -11.89
N TRP A 339 -12.66 -14.63 -11.31
CA TRP A 339 -12.55 -15.03 -9.92
C TRP A 339 -12.92 -13.89 -8.96
N ARG A 340 -12.45 -12.66 -9.23
CA ARG A 340 -12.78 -11.46 -8.44
C ARG A 340 -14.27 -11.12 -8.51
N ALA A 341 -14.91 -11.29 -9.66
CA ALA A 341 -16.36 -11.09 -9.81
C ALA A 341 -17.15 -12.10 -8.95
N ASN A 342 -16.74 -13.37 -8.95
CA ASN A 342 -17.35 -14.39 -8.09
C ASN A 342 -17.18 -14.08 -6.61
N LEU A 343 -16.00 -13.62 -6.19
CA LEU A 343 -15.78 -13.14 -4.82
C LEU A 343 -16.60 -11.91 -4.47
N ALA A 344 -16.71 -10.93 -5.38
CA ALA A 344 -17.50 -9.73 -5.16
C ALA A 344 -18.97 -10.07 -4.92
N HIS A 345 -19.54 -11.00 -5.69
CA HIS A 345 -20.89 -11.51 -5.46
C HIS A 345 -21.04 -12.23 -4.12
N ALA A 346 -20.03 -12.98 -3.67
CA ALA A 346 -20.05 -13.59 -2.34
C ALA A 346 -19.97 -12.54 -1.21
N ASN A 347 -19.33 -11.39 -1.47
CA ASN A 347 -19.03 -10.34 -0.49
C ASN A 347 -19.98 -9.13 -0.54
N GLU A 348 -20.95 -9.11 -1.47
CA GLU A 348 -21.70 -7.95 -1.99
C GLU A 348 -22.48 -7.12 -0.94
N ARG A 349 -22.50 -7.55 0.33
CA ARG A 349 -23.26 -6.89 1.41
C ARG A 349 -22.50 -6.69 2.71
N ILE A 350 -21.25 -7.13 2.80
CA ILE A 350 -20.56 -7.25 4.08
C ILE A 350 -19.35 -6.31 4.17
N LYS A 351 -18.66 -6.03 3.06
CA LYS A 351 -17.43 -5.20 3.09
C LYS A 351 -17.76 -3.72 2.94
N ILE A 352 -17.25 -2.89 3.85
CA ILE A 352 -17.28 -1.43 3.76
C ILE A 352 -15.83 -0.91 3.82
N GLU A 353 -15.38 -0.20 2.77
CA GLU A 353 -13.99 0.30 2.69
C GLU A 353 -13.64 1.27 3.84
N ASN A 354 -14.54 2.21 4.12
CA ASN A 354 -14.41 3.23 5.18
C ASN A 354 -15.69 3.33 6.01
N GLY A 355 -15.90 2.35 6.89
CA GLY A 355 -17.02 2.33 7.84
C GLY A 355 -16.64 2.80 9.24
N SER A 356 -17.48 3.64 9.83
CA SER A 356 -17.51 3.90 11.28
C SER A 356 -18.03 2.67 12.04
N LYS A 357 -17.76 2.57 13.34
CA LYS A 357 -18.20 1.43 14.16
C LYS A 357 -19.72 1.18 14.11
N ASN A 358 -20.52 2.24 14.00
CA ASN A 358 -21.98 2.15 13.90
C ASN A 358 -22.48 1.60 12.54
N GLN A 359 -21.65 1.72 11.50
CA GLN A 359 -21.93 1.09 10.20
C GLN A 359 -21.55 -0.39 10.21
N LEU A 360 -20.53 -0.77 10.98
CA LEU A 360 -20.09 -2.16 11.11
C LEU A 360 -20.96 -2.98 12.08
N SER A 361 -21.55 -2.34 13.08
CA SER A 361 -22.26 -3.02 14.17
C SER A 361 -23.61 -2.39 14.53
N THR A 362 -24.62 -3.21 14.86
CA THR A 362 -25.89 -2.75 15.44
C THR A 362 -25.74 -2.16 16.83
N THR A 363 -24.78 -2.68 17.61
CA THR A 363 -24.55 -2.29 19.01
C THR A 363 -23.40 -1.27 19.17
N GLY A 364 -22.72 -0.95 18.08
CA GLY A 364 -21.50 -0.13 18.08
C GLY A 364 -20.25 -0.88 18.55
N LYS A 365 -20.36 -2.14 18.96
CA LYS A 365 -19.21 -3.01 19.31
C LYS A 365 -18.63 -3.67 18.07
N THR A 366 -17.31 -3.55 17.90
CA THR A 366 -16.53 -4.15 16.81
C THR A 366 -15.36 -4.93 17.39
N TYR A 367 -14.88 -5.91 16.63
CA TYR A 367 -13.80 -6.82 16.99
C TYR A 367 -12.73 -6.84 15.91
N LEU A 368 -11.48 -7.01 16.31
CA LEU A 368 -10.33 -7.13 15.43
C LEU A 368 -10.03 -8.58 15.11
N VAL A 369 -9.91 -8.90 13.83
CA VAL A 369 -9.65 -10.25 13.32
C VAL A 369 -8.35 -10.24 12.52
N ALA A 370 -7.37 -11.01 12.99
CA ALA A 370 -6.12 -11.28 12.28
C ALA A 370 -6.30 -12.48 11.35
N VAL A 371 -5.71 -12.43 10.16
CA VAL A 371 -5.84 -13.49 9.15
C VAL A 371 -4.48 -13.82 8.54
N THR A 372 -4.15 -15.10 8.46
CA THR A 372 -2.96 -15.58 7.71
C THR A 372 -3.33 -15.94 6.28
N THR A 373 -2.60 -15.38 5.31
CA THR A 373 -2.83 -15.62 3.88
C THR A 373 -1.52 -15.55 3.09
N GLY A 374 -1.44 -16.33 2.02
CA GLY A 374 -0.38 -16.28 1.02
C GLY A 374 -0.80 -15.48 -0.23
N GLY A 375 -2.02 -14.93 -0.25
CA GLY A 375 -2.59 -14.23 -1.38
C GLY A 375 -3.89 -14.86 -1.86
N GLU A 376 -4.35 -14.41 -3.03
CA GLU A 376 -5.59 -14.88 -3.68
C GLU A 376 -6.85 -14.70 -2.82
N GLY A 377 -6.91 -13.79 -1.85
CA GLY A 377 -8.12 -13.56 -1.05
C GLY A 377 -8.61 -14.75 -0.21
N MET A 378 -7.74 -15.73 0.09
CA MET A 378 -8.07 -16.95 0.83
C MET A 378 -7.28 -17.10 2.12
N ILE A 379 -7.82 -17.84 3.09
CA ILE A 379 -7.13 -18.26 4.32
C ILE A 379 -6.33 -19.54 4.04
N ASN A 380 -5.20 -19.40 3.35
CA ASN A 380 -4.42 -20.51 2.76
C ASN A 380 -2.99 -20.63 3.30
N THR A 381 -2.66 -19.94 4.39
CA THR A 381 -1.34 -20.01 5.02
C THR A 381 -1.44 -20.54 6.45
N HIS A 382 -0.60 -21.51 6.78
CA HIS A 382 -0.39 -21.99 8.15
C HIS A 382 0.20 -20.91 9.05
N PHE A 383 -0.24 -20.83 10.31
CA PHE A 383 0.31 -19.91 11.32
C PHE A 383 1.82 -20.02 11.45
N GLY A 384 2.34 -21.25 11.43
CA GLY A 384 3.77 -21.55 11.50
C GLY A 384 4.61 -20.83 10.44
N SER A 385 4.06 -20.61 9.25
CA SER A 385 4.77 -20.02 8.11
C SER A 385 4.43 -18.54 7.90
N ALA A 386 3.41 -18.03 8.60
CA ALA A 386 2.98 -16.64 8.47
C ALA A 386 4.06 -15.69 8.99
N LYS A 387 4.39 -14.69 8.18
CA LYS A 387 5.25 -13.54 8.57
C LYS A 387 4.46 -12.23 8.60
N GLU A 388 3.19 -12.30 8.24
CA GLU A 388 2.29 -11.17 8.11
C GLU A 388 0.86 -11.61 8.42
N PHE A 389 0.12 -10.75 9.08
CA PHE A 389 -1.29 -10.91 9.38
C PHE A 389 -2.07 -9.75 8.77
N LEU A 390 -3.12 -10.05 8.00
CA LEU A 390 -4.11 -9.05 7.60
C LEU A 390 -5.06 -8.81 8.77
N VAL A 391 -5.28 -7.55 9.12
CA VAL A 391 -6.15 -7.17 10.25
C VAL A 391 -7.41 -6.51 9.71
N TYR A 392 -8.55 -7.08 10.10
CA TYR A 392 -9.89 -6.58 9.79
C TYR A 392 -10.59 -6.14 11.07
N GLU A 393 -11.43 -5.12 10.96
CA GLU A 393 -12.40 -4.73 11.99
C GLU A 393 -13.78 -5.19 11.54
N ALA A 394 -14.50 -5.90 12.39
CA ALA A 394 -15.76 -6.54 12.04
C ALA A 394 -16.81 -6.35 13.14
N GLY A 395 -18.05 -6.13 12.73
CA GLY A 395 -19.24 -6.21 13.58
C GLY A 395 -20.26 -7.19 13.00
N ASP A 396 -21.50 -7.15 13.49
CA ASP A 396 -22.57 -8.04 13.04
C ASP A 396 -23.23 -7.63 11.72
N LYS A 397 -22.95 -6.41 11.22
CA LYS A 397 -23.47 -5.92 9.92
C LYS A 397 -22.44 -6.00 8.80
N ALA A 398 -21.19 -5.64 9.08
CA ALA A 398 -20.17 -5.46 8.07
C ALA A 398 -18.75 -5.60 8.63
N ILE A 399 -17.79 -5.68 7.72
CA ILE A 399 -16.35 -5.73 7.97
C ILE A 399 -15.63 -4.59 7.24
N LYS A 400 -14.44 -4.27 7.72
CA LYS A 400 -13.55 -3.27 7.15
C LYS A 400 -12.11 -3.75 7.26
N PHE A 401 -11.36 -3.74 6.17
CA PHE A 401 -9.91 -3.94 6.25
C PHE A 401 -9.27 -2.75 6.97
N VAL A 402 -8.38 -3.02 7.92
CA VAL A 402 -7.73 -2.01 8.75
C VAL A 402 -6.30 -1.79 8.29
N MET A 403 -5.48 -2.84 8.37
CA MET A 403 -4.06 -2.78 8.06
C MET A 403 -3.48 -4.18 7.96
N HIS A 404 -2.17 -4.27 7.86
CA HIS A 404 -1.41 -5.48 8.03
C HIS A 404 -0.44 -5.30 9.19
N ARG A 405 -0.04 -6.40 9.80
CA ARG A 405 1.00 -6.41 10.82
C ARG A 405 2.03 -7.47 10.49
N LYS A 406 3.30 -7.09 10.54
CA LYS A 406 4.43 -7.97 10.22
C LYS A 406 5.13 -8.41 11.49
N ILE A 407 5.73 -9.57 11.41
CA ILE A 407 6.69 -10.07 12.38
C ILE A 407 8.03 -10.30 11.68
N GLU A 408 9.12 -10.18 12.41
CA GLU A 408 10.48 -10.32 11.86
C GLU A 408 10.73 -11.75 11.36
N SER A 409 10.21 -12.74 12.08
CA SER A 409 10.45 -14.14 11.80
C SER A 409 9.18 -14.98 11.96
N ALA A 410 9.03 -16.00 11.12
CA ALA A 410 7.86 -16.89 11.20
C ALA A 410 7.94 -17.73 12.48
N TYR A 411 6.81 -18.25 12.96
CA TYR A 411 6.80 -19.09 14.16
C TYR A 411 7.63 -20.38 13.96
N CYS A 412 7.57 -20.98 12.77
CA CYS A 412 8.36 -22.15 12.38
C CYS A 412 9.50 -21.74 11.43
N ASN A 413 10.71 -21.53 11.95
CA ASN A 413 11.89 -21.17 11.13
C ASN A 413 12.81 -22.37 10.81
N GLY A 414 12.24 -23.54 10.52
CA GLY A 414 13.00 -24.75 10.15
C GLY A 414 13.41 -25.65 11.33
N ALA A 415 13.95 -26.82 11.00
CA ALA A 415 14.19 -27.93 11.94
C ALA A 415 15.18 -27.63 13.08
N GLU A 416 16.01 -26.58 12.95
CA GLU A 416 17.02 -26.21 13.95
C GLU A 416 16.47 -25.38 15.13
N ASN A 417 15.29 -24.76 14.98
CA ASN A 417 14.70 -23.88 15.99
C ASN A 417 13.52 -24.51 16.77
N CYS A 418 13.28 -25.81 16.64
CA CYS A 418 12.30 -26.54 17.46
C CYS A 418 12.66 -26.61 18.96
N ASN A 419 13.77 -26.00 19.39
CA ASN A 419 14.27 -25.99 20.77
C ASN A 419 13.79 -24.79 21.61
N GLY A 420 12.56 -24.31 21.37
CA GLY A 420 11.87 -23.39 22.30
C GLY A 420 12.15 -21.89 22.16
N ASN A 421 12.85 -21.46 21.11
CA ASN A 421 13.12 -20.03 20.82
C ASN A 421 12.18 -19.47 19.72
N ASN A 422 10.94 -19.95 19.68
CA ASN A 422 9.94 -19.46 18.73
C ASN A 422 9.58 -18.00 19.09
N PRO A 423 9.33 -17.11 18.10
CA PRO A 423 9.03 -15.68 18.31
C PRO A 423 7.61 -15.44 18.86
N ILE A 424 7.11 -16.30 19.76
CA ILE A 424 5.73 -16.26 20.23
C ILE A 424 5.41 -14.98 21.00
N GLU A 425 6.35 -14.44 21.78
CA GLU A 425 6.15 -13.19 22.52
C GLU A 425 6.05 -11.97 21.60
N GLU A 426 6.79 -11.97 20.48
CA GLU A 426 6.66 -10.96 19.43
C GLU A 426 5.27 -11.04 18.79
N ILE A 427 4.83 -12.26 18.42
CA ILE A 427 3.51 -12.48 17.82
C ILE A 427 2.39 -12.06 18.78
N LYS A 428 2.49 -12.44 20.06
CA LYS A 428 1.55 -12.00 21.10
C LYS A 428 1.49 -10.48 21.20
N THR A 429 2.65 -9.82 21.20
CA THR A 429 2.72 -8.36 21.25
C THR A 429 2.05 -7.71 20.03
N THR A 430 2.28 -8.29 18.85
CA THR A 430 1.72 -7.84 17.56
C THR A 430 0.21 -8.05 17.45
N LEU A 431 -0.33 -9.10 18.10
CA LEU A 431 -1.75 -9.49 18.03
C LEU A 431 -2.52 -9.24 19.34
N LYS A 432 -1.95 -8.55 20.32
CA LYS A 432 -2.50 -8.39 21.68
C LYS A 432 -3.88 -7.73 21.77
N ASP A 433 -4.25 -6.96 20.75
CA ASP A 433 -5.51 -6.23 20.61
C ASP A 433 -6.43 -6.87 19.56
N CYS A 434 -6.03 -8.00 18.95
CA CYS A 434 -6.91 -8.81 18.12
C CYS A 434 -7.73 -9.76 18.99
N ASP A 435 -8.97 -9.99 18.59
CA ASP A 435 -9.91 -10.87 19.29
C ASP A 435 -9.92 -12.29 18.68
N ILE A 436 -9.72 -12.39 17.36
CA ILE A 436 -9.71 -13.66 16.62
C ILE A 436 -8.49 -13.73 15.71
N LEU A 437 -7.90 -14.92 15.58
CA LEU A 437 -6.94 -15.29 14.54
C LEU A 437 -7.57 -16.37 13.64
N LEU A 438 -7.75 -16.06 12.36
CA LEU A 438 -8.13 -17.04 11.34
C LEU A 438 -6.89 -17.55 10.61
N THR A 439 -6.72 -18.86 10.57
CA THR A 439 -5.54 -19.48 9.96
C THR A 439 -5.86 -20.83 9.35
N GLN A 440 -5.08 -21.25 8.35
CA GLN A 440 -5.29 -22.55 7.70
C GLN A 440 -5.00 -23.70 8.68
N LYS A 441 -3.99 -23.52 9.54
CA LYS A 441 -3.65 -24.45 10.63
C LYS A 441 -2.68 -23.81 11.63
N ILE A 442 -2.76 -24.21 12.88
CA ILE A 442 -1.94 -23.84 14.02
C ILE A 442 -1.73 -25.07 14.93
N GLY A 443 -0.58 -25.16 15.61
CA GLY A 443 -0.31 -26.25 16.56
C GLY A 443 -0.91 -25.97 17.94
N ASP A 444 -1.08 -27.01 18.76
CA ASP A 444 -1.66 -26.89 20.11
C ASP A 444 -0.87 -25.95 21.02
N CYS A 445 0.46 -26.01 20.97
CA CYS A 445 1.34 -25.14 21.76
C CYS A 445 1.13 -23.65 21.44
N PRO A 446 1.30 -23.17 20.19
CA PRO A 446 1.03 -21.76 19.88
C PRO A 446 -0.44 -21.38 20.10
N MET A 447 -1.40 -22.29 19.89
CA MET A 447 -2.81 -22.01 20.18
C MET A 447 -3.03 -21.71 21.67
N SER A 448 -2.45 -22.49 22.57
CA SER A 448 -2.53 -22.26 24.03
C SER A 448 -1.87 -20.93 24.44
N GLU A 449 -0.73 -20.59 23.84
CA GLU A 449 -0.02 -19.35 24.10
C GLU A 449 -0.83 -18.12 23.65
N LEU A 450 -1.47 -18.17 22.48
CA LEU A 450 -2.34 -17.08 22.00
C LEU A 450 -3.62 -16.98 22.84
N SER A 451 -4.16 -18.11 23.30
CA SER A 451 -5.32 -18.12 24.20
C SER A 451 -5.02 -17.42 25.53
N SER A 452 -3.75 -17.44 26.00
CA SER A 452 -3.36 -16.78 27.25
C SER A 452 -3.46 -15.26 27.21
N ILE A 453 -3.48 -14.67 26.01
CA ILE A 453 -3.70 -13.22 25.81
C ILE A 453 -5.15 -12.90 25.39
N GLY A 454 -6.04 -13.90 25.41
CA GLY A 454 -7.45 -13.75 25.03
C GLY A 454 -7.73 -13.84 23.52
N LEU A 455 -6.74 -14.24 22.70
CA LEU A 455 -6.90 -14.36 21.25
C LEU A 455 -7.49 -15.74 20.89
N ILE A 456 -8.63 -15.74 20.20
CA ILE A 456 -9.31 -16.97 19.75
C ILE A 456 -8.71 -17.40 18.40
N ALA A 457 -7.96 -18.51 18.37
CA ALA A 457 -7.52 -19.09 17.10
C ALA A 457 -8.61 -20.02 16.53
N ASP A 458 -9.01 -19.82 15.27
CA ASP A 458 -10.05 -20.60 14.60
C ASP A 458 -9.57 -21.10 13.23
N GLU A 459 -9.51 -22.43 13.07
CA GLU A 459 -9.09 -23.13 11.85
C GLU A 459 -10.28 -23.53 10.97
N SER A 460 -11.53 -23.34 11.42
CA SER A 460 -12.74 -23.83 10.72
C SER A 460 -13.00 -23.17 9.37
N TYR A 461 -12.26 -22.12 9.05
CA TYR A 461 -12.33 -21.36 7.79
C TYR A 461 -11.10 -21.58 6.88
N ALA A 462 -10.36 -22.67 7.09
CA ALA A 462 -9.19 -23.00 6.26
C ALA A 462 -9.58 -23.16 4.78
N ASN A 463 -8.84 -22.48 3.90
CA ASN A 463 -9.08 -22.42 2.46
C ASN A 463 -10.44 -21.84 2.06
N GLU A 464 -11.00 -20.96 2.88
CA GLU A 464 -12.20 -20.17 2.56
C GLU A 464 -11.84 -18.71 2.23
N PRO A 465 -12.73 -17.97 1.54
CA PRO A 465 -12.54 -16.54 1.26
C PRO A 465 -12.43 -15.71 2.55
N ILE A 466 -11.46 -14.80 2.59
CA ILE A 466 -11.11 -14.04 3.80
C ILE A 466 -12.29 -13.21 4.31
N GLU A 467 -12.90 -12.37 3.47
CA GLU A 467 -13.91 -11.42 3.93
C GLU A 467 -15.15 -12.11 4.52
N LYS A 468 -15.65 -13.14 3.84
CA LYS A 468 -16.77 -13.94 4.33
C LYS A 468 -16.43 -14.60 5.68
N SER A 469 -15.25 -15.21 5.78
CA SER A 469 -14.80 -15.92 6.98
C SER A 469 -14.64 -14.99 8.17
N VAL A 470 -14.08 -13.78 7.97
CA VAL A 470 -13.96 -12.75 9.01
C VAL A 470 -15.34 -12.40 9.59
N PHE A 471 -16.31 -12.17 8.72
CA PHE A 471 -17.67 -11.82 9.14
C PHE A 471 -18.37 -12.95 9.89
N GLU A 472 -18.31 -14.16 9.36
CA GLU A 472 -18.92 -15.34 9.97
C GLU A 472 -18.27 -15.69 11.32
N ALA A 473 -16.95 -15.57 11.44
CA ALA A 473 -16.23 -15.80 12.68
C ALA A 473 -16.64 -14.83 13.78
N VAL A 474 -16.71 -13.53 13.49
CA VAL A 474 -17.15 -12.53 14.49
C VAL A 474 -18.58 -12.79 14.94
N LYS A 475 -19.47 -13.17 14.01
CA LYS A 475 -20.85 -13.53 14.37
C LYS A 475 -20.90 -14.76 15.26
N LYS A 476 -20.19 -15.83 14.88
CA LYS A 476 -20.09 -17.09 15.63
C LYS A 476 -19.62 -16.87 17.07
N HIS A 477 -18.56 -16.09 17.28
CA HIS A 477 -17.91 -15.96 18.58
C HIS A 477 -18.52 -14.87 19.48
N PHE A 478 -19.10 -13.80 18.90
CA PHE A 478 -19.51 -12.62 19.69
C PHE A 478 -20.98 -12.20 19.54
N PHE A 479 -21.68 -12.61 18.47
CA PHE A 479 -23.06 -12.16 18.19
C PHE A 479 -24.08 -13.28 18.10
N THR A 480 -23.70 -14.53 18.36
CA THR A 480 -24.64 -15.63 18.48
C THR A 480 -25.46 -15.46 19.76
N THR A 481 -26.64 -14.85 19.65
CA THR A 481 -27.63 -14.83 20.72
C THR A 481 -28.21 -16.24 20.86
N HIS A 482 -28.26 -16.77 22.08
CA HIS A 482 -28.86 -18.05 22.46
C HIS A 482 -30.13 -18.38 21.65
N LYS A 483 -30.02 -19.25 20.65
CA LYS A 483 -31.19 -19.89 20.00
C LYS A 483 -31.49 -21.28 20.56
N GLU A 484 -30.71 -21.74 21.54
CA GLU A 484 -30.89 -23.06 22.18
C GLU A 484 -31.49 -22.98 23.60
N ALA A 485 -31.83 -21.80 24.11
CA ALA A 485 -32.40 -21.64 25.46
C ALA A 485 -33.95 -21.55 25.51
N GLU A 486 -34.66 -21.62 24.38
CA GLU A 486 -36.14 -21.59 24.34
C GLU A 486 -36.78 -22.90 23.78
N LEU A 487 -36.02 -23.99 23.68
CA LEU A 487 -36.54 -25.32 23.32
C LEU A 487 -36.09 -26.43 24.29
N GLY A 488 -35.73 -26.06 25.53
CA GLY A 488 -35.44 -26.98 26.63
C GLY A 488 -36.61 -27.15 27.57
#